data_AF-V5GWK7-F1
#
_entry.id   AF-V5GWK7-F1
#
_cell.length_a   1.000
_cell.length_b   1.000
_cell.length_c   1.000
_cell.angle_alpha   90.00
_cell.angle_beta   90.00
_cell.angle_gamma   90.00
#
_symmetry.space_group_name_H-M   'P 1'
#
loop_
_entity.id
_entity.type
_entity.pdbx_description
1 polymer ?
#
loop_
_entity_poly.entity_id
_entity_poly.type
_entity_poly.pdbx_seq_one_letter_code
_entity_poly.pdbx_strand_id
1 'polypeptide(L)'
;MTVASRICRKLSPKGFAITAIGLTILLCVYYTSYTSDVSDRGSHSQETRSMVENDVDGAKFGRAFKDHTADASALKKDLEMCPRLGAAEADISTADVFKDFEFQPTWMKSKEYWDKTFEDRYERQKMDAERPPLKVIIVPHSHNDPGWLKTFENYFHSSSRQIMNNMVAKLQQYKNLTFIWSEISFLNAWWEEAHPSKQRALRRPIQASKGR
;
A
#
# COMPACT_ATOMS: atom_id res chain seq x y z
N MET A 1 -30.13 31.64 -25.79
CA MET A 1 -29.58 31.76 -24.43
C MET A 1 -28.98 33.14 -24.30
N THR A 2 -29.80 34.12 -23.88
CA THR A 2 -29.53 35.54 -24.09
C THR A 2 -29.82 36.30 -22.81
N VAL A 3 -28.99 36.12 -21.77
CA VAL A 3 -29.08 36.88 -20.51
C VAL A 3 -27.71 37.32 -19.99
N ALA A 4 -26.63 36.60 -20.30
CA ALA A 4 -25.29 36.92 -19.79
C ALA A 4 -24.60 38.13 -20.46
N SER A 5 -25.02 38.59 -21.65
CA SER A 5 -24.30 39.64 -22.39
C SER A 5 -24.79 41.08 -22.17
N ARG A 6 -25.80 41.30 -21.31
CA ARG A 6 -26.41 42.63 -21.10
C ARG A 6 -25.96 43.36 -19.82
N ILE A 7 -25.20 42.73 -18.93
CA ILE A 7 -24.76 43.38 -17.67
C ILE A 7 -23.39 44.07 -17.84
N CYS A 8 -22.57 43.68 -18.82
CA CYS A 8 -21.20 44.23 -18.99
C CYS A 8 -21.11 45.54 -19.79
N ARG A 9 -22.21 46.29 -19.98
CA ARG A 9 -22.16 47.60 -20.65
C ARG A 9 -22.81 48.67 -19.80
N LYS A 10 -22.21 49.00 -18.65
CA LYS A 10 -22.38 50.29 -17.94
C LYS A 10 -21.49 50.47 -16.70
N LEU A 11 -20.37 49.75 -16.58
CA LEU A 11 -19.37 50.05 -15.55
C LEU A 11 -18.16 50.75 -16.17
N SER A 12 -17.90 51.96 -15.67
CA SER A 12 -16.67 52.70 -15.94
C SER A 12 -15.44 51.82 -15.59
N PRO A 13 -14.30 51.97 -16.30
CA PRO A 13 -13.06 51.25 -15.98
C PRO A 13 -12.67 51.34 -14.50
N LYS A 14 -13.00 52.47 -13.85
CA LYS A 14 -12.80 52.68 -12.41
C LYS A 14 -13.68 51.77 -11.54
N GLY A 15 -14.91 51.48 -11.96
CA GLY A 15 -15.83 50.58 -11.25
C GLY A 15 -15.41 49.11 -11.35
N PHE A 16 -14.87 48.70 -12.50
CA PHE A 16 -14.30 47.35 -12.64
C PHE A 16 -13.07 47.17 -11.74
N ALA A 17 -12.17 48.16 -11.70
CA ALA A 17 -11.01 48.15 -10.82
C ALA A 17 -11.40 48.08 -9.33
N ILE A 18 -12.37 48.88 -8.89
CA ILE A 18 -12.86 48.86 -7.50
C ILE A 18 -13.49 47.51 -7.15
N THR A 19 -14.26 46.92 -8.06
CA THR A 19 -14.88 45.61 -7.84
C THR A 19 -13.83 44.49 -7.76
N ALA A 20 -12.82 44.52 -8.63
CA ALA A 20 -11.72 43.56 -8.60
C ALA A 20 -10.90 43.67 -7.32
N ILE A 21 -10.59 44.90 -6.86
CA ILE A 21 -9.90 45.13 -5.59
C ILE A 21 -10.76 44.63 -4.42
N GLY A 22 -12.05 44.91 -4.41
CA GLY A 22 -12.98 44.44 -3.39
C GLY A 22 -13.04 42.91 -3.30
N LEU A 23 -13.12 42.22 -4.44
CA LEU A 23 -13.11 40.75 -4.51
C LEU A 23 -11.78 40.17 -4.03
N THR A 24 -10.65 40.79 -4.39
CA THR A 24 -9.33 40.37 -3.91
C THR A 24 -9.20 40.53 -2.40
N ILE A 25 -9.66 41.66 -1.83
CA ILE A 25 -9.66 41.86 -0.38
C ILE A 25 -10.55 40.83 0.32
N LEU A 26 -11.74 40.54 -0.23
CA LEU A 26 -12.65 39.52 0.29
C LEU A 26 -12.03 38.13 0.29
N LEU A 27 -11.34 37.75 -0.80
CA LEU A 27 -10.61 36.49 -0.89
C LEU A 27 -9.45 36.44 0.09
N CYS A 28 -8.70 37.54 0.25
CA CYS A 28 -7.63 37.62 1.25
C CYS A 28 -8.17 37.46 2.67
N VAL A 29 -9.25 38.15 3.03
CA VAL A 29 -9.89 38.05 4.35
C VAL A 29 -10.45 36.64 4.60
N TYR A 30 -11.06 36.02 3.57
CA TYR A 30 -11.53 34.63 3.66
C TYR A 30 -10.37 33.66 3.88
N TYR A 31 -9.25 33.86 3.19
CA TYR A 31 -8.09 32.99 3.33
C TYR A 31 -7.41 33.17 4.69
N THR A 32 -7.27 34.40 5.19
CA THR A 32 -6.68 34.65 6.51
C THR A 32 -7.57 34.20 7.66
N SER A 33 -8.90 34.28 7.53
CA SER A 33 -9.81 33.73 8.53
C SER A 33 -9.79 32.20 8.55
N TYR A 34 -9.75 31.58 7.37
CA TYR A 34 -9.64 30.12 7.24
C TYR A 34 -8.33 29.57 7.81
N THR A 35 -7.19 30.24 7.56
CA THR A 35 -5.90 29.81 8.11
C THR A 35 -5.76 30.07 9.61
N SER A 36 -6.44 31.09 10.15
CA SER A 36 -6.49 31.33 11.60
C SER A 36 -7.23 30.21 12.35
N ASP A 37 -8.32 29.68 11.78
CA ASP A 37 -9.08 28.55 12.35
C ASP A 37 -8.25 27.23 12.35
N VAL A 38 -7.35 27.07 11.38
CA VAL A 38 -6.39 25.95 11.35
C VAL A 38 -5.31 26.11 12.43
N SER A 39 -4.85 27.33 12.71
CA SER A 39 -3.83 27.58 13.73
C SER A 39 -4.38 27.43 15.15
N ASP A 40 -5.65 27.77 15.38
CA ASP A 40 -6.29 27.65 16.71
C ASP A 40 -6.58 26.18 17.07
N ARG A 41 -6.87 25.34 16.08
CA ARG A 41 -6.98 23.88 16.24
C ARG A 41 -5.64 23.18 16.52
N GLY A 42 -4.51 23.80 16.17
CA GLY A 42 -3.16 23.28 16.43
C GLY A 42 -2.61 23.59 17.82
N SER A 43 -3.22 24.53 18.55
CA SER A 43 -2.76 25.00 19.87
C SER A 43 -3.36 24.21 21.05
N HIS A 44 -4.54 23.60 20.87
CA HIS A 44 -5.29 22.95 21.96
C HIS A 44 -4.98 21.47 22.23
N SER A 45 -3.97 20.86 21.58
CA SER A 45 -3.62 19.44 21.81
C SER A 45 -2.41 19.22 22.71
N GLN A 46 -1.97 20.22 23.49
CA GLN A 46 -0.78 20.12 24.33
C GLN A 46 -1.03 20.50 25.81
N GLU A 47 -2.15 20.07 26.39
CA GLU A 47 -2.30 20.05 27.85
C GLU A 47 -3.35 19.02 28.28
N THR A 48 -2.90 17.79 28.52
CA THR A 48 -3.50 16.80 29.44
C THR A 48 -2.56 15.60 29.52
N ARG A 49 -1.42 15.80 30.19
CA ARG A 49 -0.58 14.71 30.69
C ARG A 49 -0.68 14.71 32.21
N SER A 50 -1.68 14.03 32.74
CA SER A 50 -1.61 13.41 34.07
C SER A 50 -2.79 12.44 34.30
N MET A 51 -2.42 11.22 34.73
CA MET A 51 -3.20 10.29 35.56
C MET A 51 -4.47 9.66 34.97
N VAL A 52 -4.32 8.47 34.38
CA VAL A 52 -5.25 7.35 34.60
C VAL A 52 -4.44 6.08 34.83
N GLU A 53 -4.46 5.64 36.08
CA GLU A 53 -4.02 4.34 36.57
C GLU A 53 -5.17 3.34 36.37
N ASN A 54 -4.82 2.12 35.92
CA ASN A 54 -5.55 0.85 36.01
C ASN A 54 -7.09 0.85 35.89
N ASP A 55 -7.60 0.33 34.76
CA ASP A 55 -8.70 -0.66 34.78
C ASP A 55 -8.81 -1.38 33.43
N VAL A 56 -8.39 -2.65 33.40
CA VAL A 56 -8.64 -3.57 32.29
C VAL A 56 -9.77 -4.49 32.74
N ASP A 57 -11.00 -4.07 32.49
CA ASP A 57 -12.16 -4.94 32.66
C ASP A 57 -12.37 -5.82 31.43
N GLY A 58 -12.29 -7.13 31.69
CA GLY A 58 -12.46 -8.18 30.69
C GLY A 58 -13.89 -8.27 30.17
N ALA A 59 -14.02 -8.24 28.85
CA ALA A 59 -15.23 -8.67 28.15
C ALA A 59 -14.89 -9.70 27.05
N LYS A 60 -14.87 -10.96 27.48
CA LYS A 60 -15.30 -12.18 26.76
C LYS A 60 -15.07 -12.23 25.24
N PHE A 61 -13.92 -12.81 24.84
CA PHE A 61 -13.85 -13.62 23.62
C PHE A 61 -13.32 -15.02 23.97
N GLY A 62 -14.15 -15.81 24.66
CA GLY A 62 -13.88 -17.23 24.90
C GLY A 62 -14.34 -18.07 23.72
N ARG A 63 -13.45 -18.34 22.76
CA ARG A 63 -13.57 -19.54 21.92
C ARG A 63 -12.66 -20.61 22.50
N ALA A 64 -13.29 -21.69 22.94
CA ALA A 64 -12.68 -22.84 23.58
C ALA A 64 -11.52 -23.43 22.76
N PHE A 65 -10.30 -23.22 23.22
CA PHE A 65 -9.19 -24.10 22.94
C PHE A 65 -9.16 -25.12 24.09
N LYS A 66 -9.37 -26.40 23.79
CA LYS A 66 -9.31 -27.47 24.79
C LYS A 66 -7.87 -27.55 25.29
N ASP A 67 -7.70 -27.21 26.56
CA ASP A 67 -6.45 -27.26 27.30
C ASP A 67 -6.04 -28.72 27.46
N HIS A 68 -5.06 -29.16 26.68
CA HIS A 68 -4.24 -30.29 27.12
C HIS A 68 -3.36 -29.73 28.23
N THR A 69 -3.69 -30.10 29.47
CA THR A 69 -2.94 -29.78 30.68
C THR A 69 -1.53 -30.36 30.58
N ALA A 70 -0.67 -29.68 29.84
CA ALA A 70 0.77 -29.77 29.93
C ALA A 70 1.21 -28.68 30.91
N ASP A 71 1.98 -29.10 31.91
CA ASP A 71 2.51 -28.32 33.02
C ASP A 71 2.95 -26.89 32.62
N ALA A 72 2.06 -25.93 32.87
CA ALA A 72 2.30 -24.52 32.59
C ALA A 72 3.44 -23.92 33.44
N SER A 73 3.87 -24.61 34.51
CA SER A 73 4.95 -24.17 35.38
C SER A 73 6.33 -24.43 34.78
N ALA A 74 6.49 -25.55 34.05
CA ALA A 74 7.70 -25.86 33.29
C ALA A 74 7.89 -24.89 32.12
N LEU A 75 6.79 -24.57 31.39
CA LEU A 75 6.81 -23.62 30.28
C LEU A 75 7.14 -22.19 30.71
N LYS A 76 6.77 -21.81 31.95
CA LYS A 76 7.03 -20.47 32.51
C LYS A 76 8.50 -20.28 32.89
N LYS A 77 9.20 -21.34 33.29
CA LYS A 77 10.60 -21.30 33.71
C LYS A 77 11.57 -21.17 32.52
N ASP A 78 11.19 -21.73 31.36
CA ASP A 78 11.97 -21.62 30.12
C ASP A 78 11.82 -20.27 29.41
N LEU A 79 10.84 -19.44 29.80
CA LEU A 79 10.65 -18.09 29.27
C LEU A 79 11.45 -17.01 30.03
N GLU A 80 11.98 -17.32 31.22
CA GLU A 80 12.80 -16.39 32.02
C GLU A 80 14.30 -16.48 31.72
N MET A 81 14.72 -17.39 30.84
CA MET A 81 16.11 -17.53 30.41
C MET A 81 16.21 -17.44 28.88
N CYS A 82 16.89 -16.41 28.38
CA CYS A 82 17.23 -16.34 26.96
C CYS A 82 18.08 -17.57 26.58
N PRO A 83 17.70 -18.36 25.56
CA PRO A 83 18.52 -19.48 25.12
C PRO A 83 19.87 -18.97 24.63
N ARG A 84 20.94 -19.72 24.90
CA ARG A 84 22.23 -19.45 24.28
C ARG A 84 22.09 -19.68 22.78
N LEU A 85 22.16 -18.61 22.00
CA LEU A 85 22.11 -18.69 20.54
C LEU A 85 23.45 -19.17 20.02
N GLY A 86 23.46 -20.29 19.30
CA GLY A 86 24.58 -20.70 18.46
C GLY A 86 24.57 -19.94 17.13
N ALA A 87 25.67 -20.03 16.39
CA ALA A 87 25.65 -19.60 14.99
C ALA A 87 24.64 -20.47 14.21
N ALA A 88 23.83 -19.83 13.37
CA ALA A 88 22.94 -20.56 12.48
C ALA A 88 23.78 -21.21 11.37
N GLU A 89 23.61 -22.52 11.17
CA GLU A 89 24.15 -23.20 10.00
C GLU A 89 23.19 -22.97 8.83
N ALA A 90 23.72 -22.46 7.73
CA ALA A 90 22.99 -22.23 6.50
C ALA A 90 23.82 -22.74 5.32
N ASP A 91 23.15 -23.31 4.32
CA ASP A 91 23.82 -23.74 3.08
C ASP A 91 24.47 -22.56 2.35
N ILE A 92 23.91 -21.35 2.52
CA ILE A 92 24.40 -20.12 1.91
C ILE A 92 24.47 -19.02 2.97
N SER A 93 25.69 -18.56 3.26
CA SER A 93 25.96 -17.38 4.07
C SER A 93 26.26 -16.20 3.16
N THR A 94 25.45 -15.14 3.22
CA THR A 94 25.68 -13.94 2.39
C THR A 94 27.00 -13.26 2.73
N ALA A 95 27.43 -13.31 3.99
CA ALA A 95 28.73 -12.79 4.41
C ALA A 95 29.91 -13.56 3.80
N ASP A 96 29.77 -14.87 3.60
CA ASP A 96 30.81 -15.68 2.97
C ASP A 96 30.80 -15.52 1.45
N VAL A 97 29.61 -15.57 0.83
CA VAL A 97 29.45 -15.34 -0.61
C VAL A 97 29.94 -13.95 -1.03
N PHE A 98 29.70 -12.93 -0.23
CA PHE A 98 30.07 -11.55 -0.57
C PHE A 98 31.57 -11.37 -0.76
N LYS A 99 32.41 -12.11 -0.02
CA LYS A 99 33.88 -12.02 -0.09
C LYS A 99 34.40 -12.43 -1.46
N ASP A 100 33.79 -13.46 -2.06
CA ASP A 100 34.22 -14.07 -3.31
C ASP A 100 33.36 -13.65 -4.50
N PHE A 101 32.41 -12.73 -4.30
CA PHE A 101 31.46 -12.34 -5.34
C PHE A 101 32.13 -11.54 -6.46
N GLU A 102 31.98 -11.99 -7.70
CA GLU A 102 32.43 -11.23 -8.87
C GLU A 102 31.48 -10.06 -9.14
N PHE A 103 31.85 -8.85 -8.73
CA PHE A 103 31.01 -7.64 -8.91
C PHE A 103 31.05 -7.04 -10.32
N GLN A 104 31.93 -7.51 -11.20
CA GLN A 104 32.10 -6.99 -12.57
C GLN A 104 32.29 -8.12 -13.61
N PRO A 105 31.39 -9.12 -13.68
CA PRO A 105 31.46 -10.17 -14.67
C PRO A 105 31.45 -9.64 -16.10
N THR A 106 32.04 -10.43 -16.99
CA THR A 106 32.19 -10.12 -18.42
C THR A 106 30.86 -9.82 -19.11
N TRP A 107 29.78 -10.54 -18.76
CA TRP A 107 28.46 -10.33 -19.35
C TRP A 107 27.91 -8.92 -19.10
N MET A 108 28.32 -8.25 -18.01
CA MET A 108 27.88 -6.89 -17.69
C MET A 108 28.36 -5.86 -18.72
N LYS A 109 29.53 -6.10 -19.34
CA LYS A 109 30.07 -5.27 -20.43
C LYS A 109 29.31 -5.50 -21.73
N SER A 110 29.04 -6.76 -22.06
CA SER A 110 28.30 -7.14 -23.26
C SER A 110 26.81 -6.83 -23.19
N LYS A 111 26.25 -6.72 -21.98
CA LYS A 111 24.81 -6.70 -21.68
C LYS A 111 24.07 -7.97 -22.15
N GLU A 112 24.79 -9.04 -22.45
CA GLU A 112 24.26 -10.34 -22.83
C GLU A 112 24.40 -11.32 -21.66
N TYR A 113 23.39 -11.33 -20.78
CA TYR A 113 23.35 -12.29 -19.67
C TYR A 113 23.01 -13.71 -20.14
N TRP A 114 22.11 -13.82 -21.13
CA TRP A 114 21.69 -15.09 -21.69
C TRP A 114 22.59 -15.46 -22.87
N ASP A 115 23.54 -16.36 -22.63
CA ASP A 115 24.51 -16.82 -23.62
C ASP A 115 24.16 -18.20 -24.19
N LYS A 116 25.03 -18.70 -25.09
CA LYS A 116 24.88 -20.05 -25.66
C LYS A 116 24.90 -21.14 -24.58
N THR A 117 25.67 -20.97 -23.51
CA THR A 117 25.76 -21.94 -22.41
C THR A 117 24.41 -22.08 -21.69
N PHE A 118 23.74 -20.96 -21.42
CA PHE A 118 22.39 -20.92 -20.86
C PHE A 118 21.37 -21.55 -21.80
N GLU A 119 21.41 -21.20 -23.09
CA GLU A 119 20.50 -21.74 -24.11
C GLU A 119 20.65 -23.26 -24.25
N ASP A 120 21.88 -23.76 -24.39
CA ASP A 120 22.15 -25.19 -24.52
C ASP A 120 21.68 -25.96 -23.28
N ARG A 121 21.81 -25.37 -22.08
CA ARG A 121 21.30 -25.97 -20.84
C ARG A 121 19.77 -25.99 -20.81
N TYR A 122 19.11 -24.92 -21.25
CA TYR A 122 17.66 -24.87 -21.36
C TYR A 122 17.14 -25.94 -22.32
N GLU A 123 17.70 -26.04 -23.53
CA GLU A 123 17.28 -27.04 -24.52
C GLU A 123 17.52 -28.47 -24.02
N ARG A 124 18.64 -28.76 -23.35
CA ARG A 124 18.85 -30.06 -22.70
C ARG A 124 17.78 -30.38 -21.67
N GLN A 125 17.44 -29.43 -20.80
CA GLN A 125 16.43 -29.64 -19.75
C GLN A 125 15.01 -29.75 -20.30
N LYS A 126 14.72 -29.06 -21.41
CA LYS A 126 13.43 -29.10 -22.09
C LYS A 126 13.17 -30.43 -22.78
N MET A 127 14.22 -31.08 -23.29
CA MET A 127 14.15 -32.39 -23.94
C MET A 127 14.22 -33.58 -22.96
N ASP A 128 14.39 -33.32 -21.66
CA ASP A 128 14.45 -34.37 -20.63
C ASP A 128 13.06 -34.95 -20.35
N ALA A 129 12.89 -36.24 -20.66
CA ALA A 129 11.62 -36.95 -20.52
C ALA A 129 11.25 -37.26 -19.05
N GLU A 130 12.23 -37.29 -18.14
CA GLU A 130 11.99 -37.52 -16.71
C GLU A 130 11.50 -36.25 -16.00
N ARG A 131 11.66 -35.09 -16.64
CA ARG A 131 11.32 -33.81 -16.05
C ARG A 131 9.80 -33.58 -16.12
N PRO A 132 9.14 -33.24 -15.00
CA PRO A 132 7.71 -32.95 -15.02
C PRO A 132 7.41 -31.71 -15.88
N PRO A 133 6.19 -31.60 -16.44
CA PRO A 133 5.76 -30.41 -17.17
C PRO A 133 5.98 -29.14 -16.34
N LEU A 134 6.55 -28.11 -16.96
CA LEU A 134 6.77 -26.82 -16.29
C LEU A 134 5.41 -26.19 -15.94
N LYS A 135 5.11 -26.10 -14.65
CA LYS A 135 3.94 -25.36 -14.16
C LYS A 135 4.26 -23.86 -14.13
N VAL A 136 3.69 -23.12 -15.08
CA VAL A 136 3.82 -21.65 -15.14
C VAL A 136 2.66 -21.01 -14.38
N ILE A 137 2.96 -20.18 -13.39
CA ILE A 137 1.98 -19.40 -12.63
C ILE A 137 2.18 -17.93 -12.97
N ILE A 138 1.19 -17.33 -13.64
CA ILE A 138 1.19 -15.90 -13.95
C ILE A 138 0.55 -15.17 -12.78
N VAL A 139 1.28 -14.20 -12.19
CA VAL A 139 0.84 -13.43 -11.03
C VAL A 139 0.76 -11.94 -11.40
N PRO A 140 -0.43 -11.46 -11.82
CA PRO A 140 -0.63 -10.04 -12.07
C PRO A 140 -0.47 -9.22 -10.79
N HIS A 141 0.26 -8.10 -10.89
CA HIS A 141 0.50 -7.17 -9.78
C HIS A 141 0.62 -5.74 -10.31
N SER A 142 0.59 -4.77 -9.40
CA SER A 142 0.94 -3.38 -9.69
C SER A 142 1.68 -2.82 -8.48
N HIS A 143 2.94 -2.42 -8.66
CA HIS A 143 3.68 -1.72 -7.63
C HIS A 143 3.20 -0.26 -7.56
N ASN A 144 2.81 0.19 -6.37
CA ASN A 144 2.24 1.50 -6.16
C ASN A 144 3.01 2.23 -5.05
N ASP A 145 3.99 3.05 -5.41
CA ASP A 145 4.78 3.81 -4.44
C ASP A 145 3.92 4.84 -3.69
N PRO A 146 3.79 4.76 -2.35
CA PRO A 146 3.05 5.73 -1.54
C PRO A 146 3.86 7.01 -1.32
N GLY A 147 4.40 7.58 -2.41
CA GLY A 147 5.35 8.68 -2.38
C GLY A 147 6.66 8.29 -3.05
N TRP A 148 6.96 8.92 -4.18
CA TRP A 148 8.25 8.82 -4.87
C TRP A 148 8.46 10.07 -5.72
N LEU A 149 8.09 10.05 -7.01
CA LEU A 149 8.12 11.23 -7.89
C LEU A 149 6.90 12.15 -7.68
N LYS A 150 5.80 11.58 -7.15
CA LYS A 150 4.60 12.32 -6.75
C LYS A 150 4.27 11.99 -5.30
N THR A 151 3.46 12.84 -4.68
CA THR A 151 2.92 12.57 -3.34
C THR A 151 1.94 11.41 -3.37
N PHE A 152 1.64 10.85 -2.20
CA PHE A 152 0.63 9.81 -2.02
C PHE A 152 -0.72 10.22 -2.65
N GLU A 153 -1.23 11.40 -2.34
CA GLU A 153 -2.54 11.90 -2.79
C GLU A 153 -2.57 12.04 -4.32
N ASN A 154 -1.48 12.57 -4.89
CA ASN A 154 -1.38 12.74 -6.33
C ASN A 154 -1.37 11.39 -7.05
N TYR A 155 -0.63 10.40 -6.54
CA TYR A 155 -0.69 9.03 -7.07
C TYR A 155 -2.07 8.42 -6.90
N PHE A 156 -2.67 8.55 -5.72
CA PHE A 156 -3.96 7.98 -5.42
C PHE A 156 -5.03 8.48 -6.39
N HIS A 157 -5.17 9.79 -6.56
CA HIS A 157 -6.21 10.38 -7.39
C HIS A 157 -5.96 10.21 -8.89
N SER A 158 -4.70 10.28 -9.34
CA SER A 158 -4.37 10.17 -10.76
C SER A 158 -4.26 8.73 -11.27
N SER A 159 -3.90 7.77 -10.40
CA SER A 159 -3.51 6.41 -10.82
C SER A 159 -4.10 5.32 -9.92
N SER A 160 -3.68 5.21 -8.65
CA SER A 160 -3.93 4.03 -7.80
C SER A 160 -5.42 3.74 -7.62
N ARG A 161 -6.25 4.79 -7.46
CA ARG A 161 -7.70 4.64 -7.36
C ARG A 161 -8.32 4.01 -8.61
N GLN A 162 -7.82 4.35 -9.80
CA GLN A 162 -8.32 3.78 -11.05
C GLN A 162 -7.82 2.35 -11.28
N ILE A 163 -6.57 2.07 -10.90
CA ILE A 163 -6.04 0.69 -10.90
C ILE A 163 -6.92 -0.20 -10.03
N MET A 164 -7.23 0.23 -8.80
CA MET A 164 -8.12 -0.48 -7.88
C MET A 164 -9.53 -0.68 -8.43
N ASN A 165 -10.12 0.37 -9.02
CA ASN A 165 -11.44 0.27 -9.68
C ASN A 165 -11.44 -0.79 -10.79
N ASN A 166 -10.43 -0.77 -11.65
CA ASN A 166 -10.29 -1.71 -12.76
C ASN A 166 -10.02 -3.13 -12.27
N MET A 167 -9.15 -3.30 -11.29
CA MET A 167 -8.87 -4.57 -10.65
C MET A 167 -10.17 -5.21 -10.13
N VAL A 168 -10.95 -4.48 -9.33
CA VAL A 168 -12.23 -5.00 -8.79
C VAL A 168 -13.20 -5.37 -9.91
N ALA A 169 -13.33 -4.53 -10.94
CA ALA A 169 -14.22 -4.82 -12.07
C ALA A 169 -13.76 -6.07 -12.85
N LYS A 170 -12.46 -6.21 -13.13
CA LYS A 170 -11.91 -7.31 -13.93
C LYS A 170 -11.91 -8.64 -13.17
N LEU A 171 -11.68 -8.64 -11.85
CA LEU A 171 -11.85 -9.82 -11.01
C LEU A 171 -13.31 -10.31 -10.95
N GLN A 172 -14.28 -9.39 -11.05
CA GLN A 172 -15.68 -9.79 -11.18
C GLN A 172 -16.00 -10.36 -12.58
N GLN A 173 -15.42 -9.79 -13.62
CA GLN A 173 -15.62 -10.22 -15.01
C GLN A 173 -14.99 -11.59 -15.30
N TYR A 174 -13.76 -11.81 -14.84
CA TYR A 174 -12.96 -13.00 -15.13
C TYR A 174 -12.71 -13.80 -13.85
N LYS A 175 -13.50 -14.85 -13.61
CA LYS A 175 -13.49 -15.61 -12.34
C LYS A 175 -12.17 -16.34 -12.04
N ASN A 176 -11.39 -16.64 -13.09
CA ASN A 176 -10.09 -17.29 -12.97
C ASN A 176 -8.92 -16.29 -12.89
N LEU A 177 -9.18 -14.99 -13.06
CA LEU A 177 -8.14 -13.97 -12.95
C LEU A 177 -7.72 -13.82 -11.48
N THR A 178 -6.42 -13.72 -11.27
CA THR A 178 -5.80 -13.41 -9.97
C THR A 178 -5.15 -12.03 -10.03
N PHE A 179 -4.96 -11.42 -8.87
CA PHE A 179 -4.21 -10.17 -8.73
C PHE A 179 -3.69 -10.07 -7.31
N ILE A 180 -2.43 -9.66 -7.13
CA ILE A 180 -1.86 -9.36 -5.81
C ILE A 180 -1.73 -7.85 -5.62
N TRP A 181 -2.06 -7.39 -4.41
CA TRP A 181 -1.96 -5.99 -4.00
C TRP A 181 -1.20 -5.91 -2.68
N SER A 182 -0.22 -5.03 -2.59
CA SER A 182 0.68 -4.94 -1.44
C SER A 182 0.40 -3.72 -0.57
N GLU A 183 0.17 -2.55 -1.18
CA GLU A 183 0.19 -1.28 -0.47
C GLU A 183 -1.14 -0.97 0.20
N ILE A 184 -1.27 -1.39 1.46
CA ILE A 184 -2.49 -1.23 2.27
C ILE A 184 -2.88 0.25 2.45
N SER A 185 -1.94 1.19 2.42
CA SER A 185 -2.22 2.62 2.49
C SER A 185 -3.17 3.09 1.37
N PHE A 186 -2.89 2.72 0.13
CA PHE A 186 -3.76 3.01 -1.02
C PHE A 186 -5.05 2.19 -1.00
N LEU A 187 -4.99 0.92 -0.58
CA LEU A 187 -6.19 0.11 -0.42
C LEU A 187 -7.16 0.72 0.60
N ASN A 188 -6.63 1.23 1.72
CA ASN A 188 -7.41 1.89 2.76
C ASN A 188 -8.04 3.19 2.24
N ALA A 189 -7.25 4.07 1.60
CA ALA A 189 -7.78 5.28 0.99
C ALA A 189 -8.86 4.98 -0.07
N TRP A 190 -8.65 3.94 -0.89
CA TRP A 190 -9.66 3.48 -1.84
C TRP A 190 -10.90 2.95 -1.14
N TRP A 191 -10.74 2.19 -0.05
CA TRP A 191 -11.83 1.59 0.69
C TRP A 191 -12.78 2.64 1.26
N GLU A 192 -12.23 3.69 1.87
CA GLU A 192 -13.00 4.80 2.45
C GLU A 192 -13.78 5.59 1.38
N GLU A 193 -13.24 5.77 0.17
CA GLU A 193 -13.95 6.45 -0.93
C GLU A 193 -14.87 5.52 -1.75
N ALA A 194 -14.66 4.20 -1.70
CA ALA A 194 -15.35 3.28 -2.59
C ALA A 194 -16.82 3.09 -2.22
N HIS A 195 -17.70 3.15 -3.22
CA HIS A 195 -19.10 2.81 -3.04
C HIS A 195 -19.26 1.39 -2.43
N PRO A 196 -20.21 1.15 -1.50
CA PRO A 196 -20.37 -0.13 -0.82
C PRO A 196 -20.51 -1.35 -1.75
N SER A 197 -21.02 -1.14 -2.98
CA SER A 197 -21.07 -2.22 -3.99
C SER A 197 -19.68 -2.68 -4.45
N LYS A 198 -18.72 -1.76 -4.63
CA LYS A 198 -17.34 -2.08 -5.00
C LYS A 198 -16.59 -2.75 -3.85
N GLN A 199 -16.79 -2.27 -2.62
CA GLN A 199 -16.27 -2.89 -1.41
C GLN A 199 -16.72 -4.37 -1.30
N ARG A 200 -18.02 -4.64 -1.49
CA ARG A 200 -18.55 -6.02 -1.53
C ARG A 200 -17.97 -6.84 -2.69
N ALA A 201 -17.81 -6.23 -3.87
CA ALA A 201 -17.21 -6.87 -5.02
C ALA A 201 -15.74 -7.24 -4.78
N LEU A 202 -14.99 -6.48 -3.98
CA LEU A 202 -13.63 -6.84 -3.59
C LEU A 202 -13.59 -7.95 -2.52
N ARG A 203 -14.54 -7.96 -1.57
CA ARG A 203 -14.59 -9.00 -0.52
C ARG A 203 -14.83 -10.41 -1.06
N ARG A 204 -15.69 -10.55 -2.08
CA ARG A 204 -16.04 -11.86 -2.67
C ARG A 204 -14.82 -12.68 -3.14
N PRO A 205 -13.93 -12.16 -4.01
CA PRO A 205 -12.76 -12.91 -4.46
C PRO A 205 -11.79 -13.24 -3.32
N ILE A 206 -11.65 -12.37 -2.31
CA ILE A 206 -10.81 -12.62 -1.13
C ILE A 206 -11.33 -13.81 -0.29
N GLN A 207 -12.66 -13.95 -0.18
CA GLN A 207 -13.25 -15.10 0.51
C GLN A 207 -13.09 -16.39 -0.32
N ALA A 208 -13.31 -16.30 -1.63
CA ALA A 208 -13.17 -17.44 -2.54
C ALA A 208 -11.71 -17.92 -2.69
N SER A 209 -10.72 -17.10 -2.39
CA SER A 209 -9.30 -17.51 -2.40
C SER A 209 -8.87 -18.21 -1.12
N LYS A 210 -9.58 -18.04 0.00
CA LYS A 210 -9.26 -18.73 1.28
C LYS A 210 -9.64 -20.21 1.30
N GLY A 211 -10.47 -20.66 0.35
CA GLY A 211 -10.92 -22.05 0.22
C GLY A 211 -10.29 -22.80 -0.96
N ARG A 212 -9.29 -22.22 -1.61
CA ARG A 212 -8.47 -22.86 -2.66
C ARG A 212 -7.07 -23.08 -2.12
#